data_AF-A0A8I1GI52-F1
#
_entry.id   AF-A0A8I1GI52-F1
#
_cell.length_a   1.000
_cell.length_b   1.000
_cell.length_c   1.000
_cell.angle_alpha   90.00
_cell.angle_beta   90.00
_cell.angle_gamma   90.00
#
_symmetry.space_group_name_H-M   'P 1'
#
loop_
_entity.id
_entity.type
_entity.pdbx_description
1 polymer ?
#
loop_
_entity_poly.entity_id
_entity_poly.type
_entity_poly.pdbx_seq_one_letter_code
_entity_poly.pdbx_strand_id
1 'polypeptide(L)'
;MNDDIRIPDRFESLQNQFSEVRQLITPVDNDVRAFIRFRERAFGKNGGLLCFLLGRSGVGKTTSIHSVSINQPDLFGQVCSIPSDTEMRNVFRWIDLNAPAKDAEKATILLFDGREVSDDEVGIRQFISYLNQFLRKRPDILFCWPLTDSEWHSKLRAIAENVGGANLCPKECDYKVLGPDRSQWPSALEHLLLQFGKTFEDVGFANDLVLEIASRQETIGDFLGEMNFIISERVSRTREIKRLPNLLFVVTSSGDVTGESNRIRRAGKQILAAEPLLGHSPRSEAGKWWTERNKTPDHHLGYIISLFNASLVTCSASAVVYSCVHSDEEQLNSAAKQAGLQPNPGNANRTIQASEFFKFLSGSEVLEFTTGRRGTMSEGTIQSYGKIQELSAKKHKLINQAICSLPRVI
;
A
#
# COMPACT_ATOMS: atom_id res chain seq x y z
N MET A 1 8.89 12.55 -8.97
CA MET A 1 8.15 12.19 -7.74
C MET A 1 9.10 11.37 -6.89
N ASN A 2 9.38 11.85 -5.68
CA ASN A 2 10.21 11.13 -4.70
C ASN A 2 9.34 10.08 -4.02
N ASP A 3 9.15 8.93 -4.64
CA ASP A 3 8.49 7.79 -4.00
C ASP A 3 9.58 6.91 -3.37
N ASP A 4 10.09 7.32 -2.21
CA ASP A 4 10.90 6.42 -1.37
C ASP A 4 9.92 5.46 -0.69
N ILE A 5 9.62 4.34 -1.35
CA ILE A 5 8.78 3.29 -0.77
C ILE A 5 9.57 2.69 0.39
N ARG A 6 9.11 2.94 1.61
CA ARG A 6 9.62 2.31 2.83
C ARG A 6 8.50 1.49 3.42
N ILE A 7 8.61 0.17 3.34
CA ILE A 7 7.65 -0.73 3.96
C ILE A 7 7.98 -0.78 5.45
N PRO A 8 7.05 -0.45 6.35
CA PRO A 8 7.26 -0.61 7.77
C PRO A 8 7.25 -2.10 8.14
N ASP A 9 8.29 -2.53 8.85
CA ASP A 9 8.45 -3.88 9.41
C ASP A 9 8.08 -3.94 10.91
N ARG A 10 7.87 -2.78 11.53
CA ARG A 10 7.49 -2.59 12.93
C ARG A 10 6.28 -1.69 13.07
N PHE A 11 5.56 -1.85 14.17
CA PHE A 11 4.33 -1.09 14.43
C PHE A 11 4.61 0.41 14.59
N GLU A 12 5.69 0.78 15.27
CA GLU A 12 6.07 2.18 15.51
C GLU A 12 6.40 2.87 14.18
N SER A 13 7.11 2.17 13.29
CA SER A 13 7.38 2.64 11.93
C SER A 13 6.08 2.88 11.15
N LEU A 14 5.11 1.97 11.29
CA LEU A 14 3.81 2.06 10.65
C LEU A 14 2.99 3.25 11.18
N GLN A 15 2.95 3.46 12.50
CA GLN A 15 2.26 4.58 13.13
C GLN A 15 2.89 5.94 12.79
N ASN A 16 4.21 6.00 12.66
CA ASN A 16 4.92 7.22 12.27
C ASN A 16 4.68 7.59 10.80
N GLN A 17 4.42 6.60 9.95
CA GLN A 17 4.30 6.79 8.51
C GLN A 17 2.86 7.01 8.04
N PHE A 18 1.86 6.49 8.75
CA PHE A 18 0.45 6.57 8.35
C PHE A 18 -0.43 7.17 9.44
N SER A 19 -1.31 8.10 9.06
CA SER A 19 -2.30 8.71 9.95
C SER A 19 -3.44 7.75 10.31
N GLU A 20 -3.85 6.88 9.38
CA GLU A 20 -4.87 5.85 9.60
C GLU A 20 -4.28 4.45 9.51
N VAL A 21 -4.08 3.83 10.66
CA VAL A 21 -3.45 2.50 10.79
C VAL A 21 -4.46 1.35 10.69
N ARG A 22 -5.76 1.62 10.93
CA ARG A 22 -6.80 0.58 11.05
C ARG A 22 -6.89 -0.33 9.83
N GLN A 23 -6.81 0.22 8.62
CA GLN A 23 -6.95 -0.54 7.37
C GLN A 23 -5.71 -1.41 7.08
N LEU A 24 -4.59 -1.14 7.76
CA LEU A 24 -3.31 -1.82 7.56
C LEU A 24 -3.08 -2.98 8.53
N ILE A 25 -3.84 -3.03 9.64
CA ILE A 25 -3.74 -4.11 10.61
C ILE A 25 -4.72 -5.22 10.25
N THR A 26 -4.19 -6.42 10.03
CA THR A 26 -5.02 -7.63 9.95
C THR A 26 -5.34 -8.12 11.36
N PRO A 27 -6.62 -8.21 11.78
CA PRO A 27 -6.98 -8.75 13.08
C PRO A 27 -6.70 -10.25 13.13
N VAL A 28 -6.12 -10.68 14.26
CA VAL A 28 -5.87 -12.10 14.54
C VAL A 28 -6.89 -12.54 15.59
N ASP A 29 -7.90 -13.27 15.15
CA ASP A 29 -9.04 -13.69 15.98
C ASP A 29 -8.64 -14.28 17.34
N ASN A 30 -7.63 -15.15 17.33
CA ASN A 30 -7.16 -15.80 18.55
C ASN A 30 -6.53 -14.81 19.54
N ASP A 31 -5.73 -13.86 19.03
CA ASP A 31 -5.10 -12.82 19.83
C ASP A 31 -6.18 -11.87 20.40
N VAL A 32 -7.13 -11.42 19.56
CA VAL A 32 -8.27 -10.59 19.99
C VAL A 32 -9.08 -11.28 21.08
N ARG A 33 -9.44 -12.55 20.89
CA ARG A 33 -10.17 -13.34 21.90
C ARG A 33 -9.38 -13.50 23.19
N ALA A 34 -8.05 -13.59 23.14
CA ALA A 34 -7.22 -13.64 24.34
C ALA A 34 -7.33 -12.36 25.17
N PHE A 35 -7.24 -11.19 24.53
CA PHE A 35 -7.41 -9.91 25.21
C PHE A 35 -8.82 -9.74 25.80
N ILE A 36 -9.87 -10.17 25.09
CA ILE A 36 -11.25 -10.16 25.62
C ILE A 36 -11.33 -11.00 26.90
N ARG A 37 -10.75 -12.21 26.91
CA ARG A 37 -10.69 -13.05 28.13
C ARG A 37 -9.91 -12.40 29.26
N PHE A 38 -8.82 -11.68 28.97
CA PHE A 38 -8.07 -10.94 29.99
C PHE A 38 -8.91 -9.83 30.60
N ARG A 39 -9.62 -9.06 29.76
CA ARG A 39 -10.56 -8.03 30.22
C ARG A 39 -11.63 -8.65 31.12
N GLU A 40 -12.35 -9.67 30.65
CA GLU A 40 -13.42 -10.33 31.43
C GLU A 40 -12.92 -10.82 32.80
N ARG A 41 -11.70 -11.37 32.85
CA ARG A 41 -11.08 -11.80 34.10
C ARG A 41 -10.72 -10.63 35.01
N ALA A 42 -10.20 -9.53 34.47
CA ALA A 42 -9.87 -8.32 35.23
C ALA A 42 -11.11 -7.71 35.88
N PHE A 43 -12.19 -7.57 35.11
CA PHE A 43 -13.49 -7.11 35.60
C PHE A 43 -14.11 -8.08 36.61
N GLY A 44 -14.11 -9.38 36.31
CA GLY A 44 -14.68 -10.41 37.20
C GLY A 44 -13.97 -10.52 38.56
N LYS A 45 -12.66 -10.23 38.61
CA LYS A 45 -11.88 -10.18 39.85
C LYS A 45 -11.87 -8.80 40.52
N ASN A 46 -12.48 -7.79 39.91
CA ASN A 46 -12.44 -6.39 40.33
C ASN A 46 -10.99 -5.87 40.52
N GLY A 47 -10.07 -6.27 39.66
CA GLY A 47 -8.67 -5.87 39.69
C GLY A 47 -7.98 -6.09 38.35
N GLY A 48 -7.11 -5.16 37.98
CA GLY A 48 -6.37 -5.20 36.72
C GLY A 48 -5.36 -6.34 36.68
N LEU A 49 -4.83 -6.60 35.49
CA LEU A 49 -3.93 -7.73 35.24
C LEU A 49 -2.59 -7.28 34.68
N LEU A 50 -1.53 -7.97 35.08
CA LEU A 50 -0.23 -7.97 34.43
C LEU A 50 -0.19 -9.10 33.40
N CYS A 51 -0.07 -8.73 32.13
CA CYS A 51 -0.03 -9.63 30.98
C CYS A 51 1.36 -9.60 30.34
N PHE A 52 2.00 -10.76 30.24
CA PHE A 52 3.24 -10.94 29.49
C PHE A 52 2.92 -11.44 28.09
N LEU A 53 3.27 -10.65 27.06
CA LEU A 53 3.06 -11.04 25.68
C LEU A 53 4.35 -11.63 25.13
N LEU A 54 4.34 -12.93 24.89
CA LEU A 54 5.51 -13.72 24.51
C LEU A 54 5.54 -13.92 23.01
N GLY A 55 6.74 -13.86 22.43
CA GLY A 55 6.94 -14.19 21.03
C GLY A 55 8.22 -13.56 20.49
N ARG A 56 8.72 -14.10 19.37
CA ARG A 56 9.89 -13.56 18.68
C ARG A 56 9.68 -12.09 18.31
N SER A 57 10.78 -11.37 18.09
CA SER A 57 10.70 -10.03 17.49
C SER A 57 10.01 -10.13 16.13
N GLY A 58 9.25 -9.11 15.73
CA GLY A 58 8.56 -9.10 14.43
C GLY A 58 7.29 -9.95 14.31
N VAL A 59 6.88 -10.71 15.33
CA VAL A 59 5.63 -11.53 15.27
C VAL A 59 4.34 -10.70 15.34
N GLY A 60 4.42 -9.43 15.73
CA GLY A 60 3.25 -8.53 15.85
C GLY A 60 2.69 -8.39 17.28
N LYS A 61 3.52 -8.48 18.32
CA LYS A 61 3.09 -8.27 19.73
C LYS A 61 2.43 -6.90 19.94
N THR A 62 3.14 -5.83 19.58
CA THR A 62 2.66 -4.45 19.68
C THR A 62 1.47 -4.22 18.75
N THR A 63 1.55 -4.71 17.50
CA THR A 63 0.43 -4.68 16.55
C THR A 63 -0.84 -5.33 17.11
N SER A 64 -0.73 -6.44 17.84
CA SER A 64 -1.89 -7.14 18.43
C SER A 64 -2.57 -6.33 19.54
N ILE A 65 -1.78 -5.63 20.37
CA ILE A 65 -2.29 -4.71 21.39
C ILE A 65 -3.10 -3.57 20.75
N HIS A 66 -2.55 -2.94 19.72
CA HIS A 66 -3.25 -1.86 19.02
C HIS A 66 -4.44 -2.39 18.22
N SER A 67 -4.32 -3.59 17.64
CA SER A 67 -5.39 -4.26 16.89
C SER A 67 -6.65 -4.44 17.73
N VAL A 68 -6.54 -4.89 18.99
CA VAL A 68 -7.72 -5.10 19.83
C VAL A 68 -8.43 -3.78 20.15
N SER A 69 -7.69 -2.72 20.45
CA SER A 69 -8.26 -1.38 20.70
C SER A 69 -9.01 -0.84 19.47
N ILE A 70 -8.46 -1.07 18.27
CA ILE A 70 -9.03 -0.62 17.01
C ILE A 70 -10.26 -1.45 16.59
N ASN A 71 -10.22 -2.76 16.79
CA ASN A 71 -11.27 -3.68 16.31
C ASN A 71 -12.38 -3.91 17.34
N GLN A 72 -12.16 -3.61 18.61
CA GLN A 72 -13.13 -3.76 19.71
C GLN A 72 -13.27 -2.44 20.51
N PRO A 73 -13.62 -1.31 19.86
CA PRO A 73 -13.65 0.01 20.50
C PRO A 73 -14.72 0.13 21.60
N ASP A 74 -15.71 -0.76 21.63
CA ASP A 74 -16.74 -0.82 22.66
C ASP A 74 -16.22 -1.49 23.94
N LEU A 75 -15.20 -2.35 23.82
CA LEU A 75 -14.63 -3.10 24.94
C LEU A 75 -13.30 -2.52 25.42
N PHE A 76 -12.56 -1.85 24.54
CA PHE A 76 -11.23 -1.32 24.81
C PHE A 76 -11.12 0.17 24.50
N GLY A 77 -10.48 0.91 25.40
CA GLY A 77 -10.07 2.29 25.18
C GLY A 77 -8.81 2.38 24.32
N GLN A 78 -8.33 3.61 24.11
CA GLN A 78 -7.06 3.85 23.43
C GLN A 78 -5.89 3.25 24.22
N VAL A 79 -4.95 2.61 23.51
CA VAL A 79 -3.72 2.09 24.12
C VAL A 79 -2.88 3.26 24.65
N CYS A 80 -2.45 3.16 25.90
CA CYS A 80 -1.60 4.14 26.56
C CYS A 80 -0.17 3.57 26.67
N SER A 81 0.70 4.00 25.76
CA SER A 81 2.09 3.54 25.71
C SER A 81 2.96 4.30 26.69
N ILE A 82 3.70 3.57 27.52
CA ILE A 82 4.71 4.13 28.41
C ILE A 82 5.94 4.47 27.57
N PRO A 83 6.45 5.71 27.63
CA PRO A 83 7.64 6.11 26.87
C PRO A 83 8.83 5.21 27.16
N SER A 84 9.53 4.79 26.10
CA SER A 84 10.68 3.88 26.19
C SER A 84 11.88 4.51 26.90
N ASP A 85 11.99 5.84 26.89
CA ASP A 85 13.04 6.64 27.51
C ASP A 85 12.85 6.86 29.03
N THR A 86 11.66 6.56 29.58
CA THR A 86 11.40 6.70 31.01
C THR A 86 12.21 5.65 31.78
N GLU A 87 13.10 6.04 32.69
CA GLU A 87 13.87 5.07 33.48
C GLU A 87 12.97 4.09 34.25
N MET A 88 13.39 2.83 34.42
CA MET A 88 12.60 1.78 35.11
C MET A 88 12.09 2.22 36.49
N ARG A 89 12.96 2.89 37.26
CA ARG A 89 12.61 3.42 38.59
C ARG A 89 11.63 4.59 38.56
N ASN A 90 11.37 5.20 37.42
CA ASN A 90 10.46 6.35 37.31
C ASN A 90 9.13 6.00 36.65
N VAL A 91 8.94 4.75 36.21
CA VAL A 91 7.71 4.30 35.54
C VAL A 91 6.48 4.48 36.41
N PHE A 92 6.57 4.19 37.71
CA PHE A 92 5.43 4.36 38.61
C PHE A 92 4.95 5.82 38.67
N ARG A 93 5.87 6.79 38.67
CA ARG A 93 5.53 8.22 38.63
C ARG A 93 4.82 8.58 37.33
N TRP A 94 5.30 8.02 36.22
CA TRP A 94 4.66 8.22 34.94
C TRP A 94 3.24 7.66 34.94
N ILE A 95 3.03 6.45 35.49
CA ILE A 95 1.70 5.83 35.62
C ILE A 95 0.78 6.70 36.48
N ASP A 96 1.24 7.18 37.64
CA ASP A 96 0.44 8.04 38.53
C ASP A 96 -0.03 9.33 37.83
N LEU A 97 0.80 9.90 36.95
CA LEU A 97 0.52 11.16 36.26
C LEU A 97 -0.29 11.00 34.96
N ASN A 98 -0.12 9.89 34.26
CA ASN A 98 -0.61 9.73 32.87
C ASN A 98 -1.60 8.59 32.68
N ALA A 99 -1.77 7.69 33.67
CA ALA A 99 -2.76 6.64 33.54
C ALA A 99 -4.16 7.26 33.43
N PRO A 100 -4.99 6.80 32.47
CA PRO A 100 -6.31 7.36 32.27
C PRO A 100 -7.19 7.15 33.50
N ALA A 101 -8.24 7.98 33.61
CA ALA A 101 -9.26 7.84 34.64
C ALA A 101 -9.91 6.44 34.57
N LYS A 102 -10.41 5.97 35.71
CA LYS A 102 -11.06 4.66 35.80
C LYS A 102 -12.31 4.63 34.92
N ASP A 103 -12.37 3.67 34.02
CA ASP A 103 -13.54 3.39 33.18
C ASP A 103 -14.32 2.18 33.75
N ALA A 104 -15.65 2.22 33.73
CA ALA A 104 -16.48 1.15 34.26
C ALA A 104 -16.85 0.09 33.20
N GLU A 105 -16.71 0.43 31.92
CA GLU A 105 -17.18 -0.38 30.79
C GLU A 105 -16.00 -0.82 29.91
N LYS A 106 -14.98 0.01 29.74
CA LYS A 106 -13.86 -0.26 28.83
C LYS A 106 -12.58 -0.61 29.57
N ALA A 107 -11.80 -1.53 29.00
CA ALA A 107 -10.44 -1.76 29.45
C ALA A 107 -9.47 -0.86 28.70
N THR A 108 -8.56 -0.21 29.41
CA THR A 108 -7.39 0.45 28.82
C THR A 108 -6.16 -0.44 28.95
N ILE A 109 -5.42 -0.57 27.85
CA ILE A 109 -4.14 -1.27 27.85
C ILE A 109 -3.04 -0.26 28.13
N LEU A 110 -2.30 -0.48 29.22
CA LEU A 110 -1.02 0.20 29.46
C LEU A 110 0.08 -0.64 28.81
N LEU A 111 0.71 -0.11 27.75
CA LEU A 111 1.74 -0.81 27.00
C LEU A 111 3.13 -0.43 27.53
N PHE A 112 3.88 -1.43 27.99
CA PHE A 112 5.24 -1.28 28.48
C PHE A 112 6.22 -1.96 27.53
N ASP A 113 6.53 -1.28 26.43
CA ASP A 113 7.35 -1.79 25.34
C ASP A 113 8.83 -1.37 25.45
N GLY A 114 9.71 -2.11 24.78
CA GLY A 114 11.13 -1.76 24.62
C GLY A 114 12.03 -2.00 25.85
N ARG A 115 11.60 -2.81 26.82
CA ARG A 115 12.35 -3.10 28.06
C ARG A 115 12.49 -4.59 28.30
N GLU A 116 13.45 -5.17 27.59
CA GLU A 116 13.63 -6.61 27.52
C GLU A 116 14.70 -7.13 28.51
N VAL A 117 15.57 -6.27 29.07
CA VAL A 117 16.55 -6.65 30.09
C VAL A 117 16.81 -5.45 31.01
N SER A 118 16.98 -5.71 32.32
CA SER A 118 17.49 -4.71 33.26
C SER A 118 18.24 -5.39 34.41
N ASP A 119 19.41 -4.86 34.75
CA ASP A 119 20.24 -5.36 35.85
C ASP A 119 19.77 -4.87 37.22
N ASP A 120 18.74 -4.02 37.27
CA ASP A 120 18.21 -3.43 38.49
C ASP A 120 17.08 -4.27 39.09
N GLU A 121 17.42 -5.45 39.61
CA GLU A 121 16.44 -6.37 40.22
C GLU A 121 15.63 -5.71 41.35
N VAL A 122 16.26 -4.83 42.12
CA VAL A 122 15.61 -4.11 43.23
C VAL A 122 14.54 -3.16 42.69
N GLY A 123 14.88 -2.36 41.66
CA GLY A 123 13.94 -1.46 41.01
C GLY A 123 12.76 -2.21 40.39
N ILE A 124 12.99 -3.39 39.82
CA ILE A 124 11.92 -4.22 39.24
C ILE A 124 10.98 -4.76 40.30
N ARG A 125 11.52 -5.27 41.43
CA ARG A 125 10.68 -5.73 42.55
C ARG A 125 9.84 -4.59 43.12
N GLN A 126 10.42 -3.40 43.27
CA GLN A 126 9.71 -2.20 43.70
C GLN A 126 8.61 -1.82 42.72
N PHE A 127 8.91 -1.84 41.41
CA PHE A 127 7.96 -1.55 40.36
C PHE A 127 6.78 -2.54 40.33
N ILE A 128 7.05 -3.84 40.36
CA ILE A 128 6.01 -4.88 40.39
C ILE A 128 5.17 -4.79 41.67
N SER A 129 5.78 -4.43 42.81
CA SER A 129 5.07 -4.19 44.08
C SER A 129 4.12 -3.00 43.98
N TYR A 130 4.56 -1.90 43.38
CA TYR A 130 3.70 -0.76 43.08
C TYR A 130 2.58 -1.15 42.11
N LEU A 131 2.90 -1.86 41.02
CA LEU A 131 1.95 -2.27 40.00
C LEU A 131 0.84 -3.16 40.60
N ASN A 132 1.19 -4.07 41.52
CA ASN A 132 0.22 -4.87 42.26
C ASN A 132 -0.77 -4.00 43.06
N GLN A 133 -0.28 -2.97 43.75
CA GLN A 133 -1.14 -2.06 44.51
C GLN A 133 -2.03 -1.21 43.60
N PHE A 134 -1.48 -0.72 42.49
CA PHE A 134 -2.20 0.05 41.48
C PHE A 134 -3.33 -0.77 40.84
N LEU A 135 -3.01 -1.98 40.35
CA LEU A 135 -3.97 -2.82 39.62
C LEU A 135 -5.11 -3.33 40.51
N ARG A 136 -4.91 -3.52 41.82
CA ARG A 136 -5.95 -3.97 42.76
C ARG A 136 -7.24 -3.14 42.75
N LYS A 137 -7.20 -1.87 42.35
CA LYS A 137 -8.39 -0.98 42.30
C LYS A 137 -8.81 -0.62 40.87
N ARG A 138 -8.11 -1.17 39.88
CA ARG A 138 -8.18 -0.80 38.45
C ARG A 138 -8.54 -2.01 37.58
N PRO A 139 -9.76 -2.59 37.70
CA PRO A 139 -10.23 -3.68 36.83
C PRO A 139 -10.23 -3.31 35.34
N ASP A 140 -10.27 -2.01 35.07
CA ASP A 140 -10.22 -1.40 33.76
C ASP A 140 -8.81 -1.35 33.16
N ILE A 141 -7.76 -1.78 33.87
CA ILE A 141 -6.39 -1.75 33.34
C ILE A 141 -5.87 -3.15 33.04
N LEU A 142 -5.38 -3.32 31.82
CA LEU A 142 -4.50 -4.42 31.42
C LEU A 142 -3.10 -3.87 31.21
N PHE A 143 -2.17 -4.19 32.10
CA PHE A 143 -0.76 -3.84 31.94
C PHE A 143 -0.09 -4.89 31.06
N CYS A 144 0.26 -4.53 29.83
CA CYS A 144 0.85 -5.44 28.86
C CYS A 144 2.35 -5.18 28.71
N TRP A 145 3.16 -6.21 28.92
CA TRP A 145 4.60 -6.18 28.79
C TRP A 145 5.04 -7.19 27.72
N PRO A 146 5.32 -6.73 26.48
CA PRO A 146 5.88 -7.57 25.43
C PRO A 146 7.29 -8.03 25.78
N LEU A 147 7.56 -9.33 25.62
CA LEU A 147 8.85 -9.95 25.92
C LEU A 147 9.26 -10.91 24.79
N THR A 148 10.54 -10.87 24.43
CA THR A 148 11.18 -11.80 23.49
C THR A 148 12.01 -12.86 24.22
N ASP A 149 12.65 -12.48 25.33
CA ASP A 149 13.55 -13.33 26.13
C ASP A 149 12.78 -14.18 27.15
N SER A 150 12.91 -15.51 27.02
CA SER A 150 12.27 -16.49 27.90
C SER A 150 12.89 -16.57 29.30
N GLU A 151 14.20 -16.34 29.44
CA GLU A 151 14.85 -16.30 30.74
C GLU A 151 14.40 -15.08 31.53
N TRP A 152 14.31 -13.94 30.84
CA TRP A 152 13.81 -12.71 31.42
C TRP A 152 12.34 -12.82 31.84
N HIS A 153 11.50 -13.38 30.99
CA HIS A 153 10.11 -13.71 31.35
C HIS A 153 10.03 -14.56 32.61
N SER A 154 10.83 -15.61 32.70
CA SER A 154 10.86 -16.51 33.86
C SER A 154 11.23 -15.76 35.14
N LYS A 155 12.21 -14.84 35.07
CA LYS A 155 12.60 -13.98 36.20
C LYS A 155 11.48 -13.03 36.61
N LEU A 156 10.90 -12.29 35.66
CA LEU A 156 9.78 -11.36 35.94
C LEU A 156 8.57 -12.09 36.50
N ARG A 157 8.27 -13.29 35.99
CA ARG A 157 7.17 -14.13 36.44
C ARG A 157 7.37 -14.57 37.89
N ALA A 158 8.57 -15.03 38.25
CA ALA A 158 8.88 -15.40 39.62
C ALA A 158 8.73 -14.21 40.59
N ILE A 159 9.15 -13.01 40.16
CA ILE A 159 8.96 -11.79 40.96
C ILE A 159 7.47 -11.45 41.13
N ALA A 160 6.69 -11.49 40.04
CA ALA A 160 5.25 -11.20 40.07
C ALA A 160 4.48 -12.19 40.96
N GLU A 161 4.82 -13.48 40.91
CA GLU A 161 4.22 -14.51 41.76
C GLU A 161 4.55 -14.30 43.25
N ASN A 162 5.79 -13.95 43.57
CA ASN A 162 6.19 -13.64 44.95
C ASN A 162 5.49 -12.39 45.53
N VAL A 163 5.21 -11.39 44.68
CA VAL A 163 4.63 -10.10 45.12
C VAL A 163 3.10 -10.13 45.18
N GLY A 164 2.44 -10.72 44.18
CA GLY A 164 0.99 -10.63 43.99
C GLY A 164 0.29 -11.96 43.71
N GLY A 165 1.05 -13.05 43.62
CA GLY A 165 0.53 -14.38 43.31
C GLY A 165 -0.27 -14.44 42.00
N ALA A 166 -1.16 -15.43 41.90
CA ALA A 166 -2.01 -15.65 40.73
C ALA A 166 -3.10 -14.58 40.50
N ASN A 167 -3.20 -13.59 41.40
CA ASN A 167 -4.14 -12.47 41.26
C ASN A 167 -3.56 -11.35 40.40
N LEU A 168 -2.26 -11.08 40.51
CA LEU A 168 -1.57 -10.07 39.70
C LEU A 168 -1.32 -10.55 38.28
N CYS A 169 -0.77 -11.75 38.14
CA CYS A 169 -0.37 -12.35 36.87
C CYS A 169 -0.85 -13.81 36.80
N PRO A 170 -2.10 -14.05 36.38
CA PRO A 170 -2.59 -15.39 36.07
C PRO A 170 -1.72 -16.12 35.04
N LYS A 171 -1.64 -17.45 35.10
CA LYS A 171 -0.88 -18.27 34.11
C LYS A 171 -1.33 -18.01 32.68
N GLU A 172 -2.62 -17.78 32.49
CA GLU A 172 -3.23 -17.53 31.18
C GLU A 172 -2.82 -16.15 30.59
N CYS A 173 -2.29 -15.25 31.43
CA CYS A 173 -1.78 -13.94 31.03
C CYS A 173 -0.32 -13.99 30.53
N ASP A 174 0.33 -15.17 30.55
CA ASP A 174 1.52 -15.46 29.74
C ASP A 174 1.07 -15.89 28.34
N TYR A 175 0.81 -14.91 27.48
CA TYR A 175 0.20 -15.16 26.19
C TYR A 175 1.22 -15.18 25.06
N LYS A 176 1.35 -16.30 24.37
CA LYS A 176 2.14 -16.39 23.15
C LYS A 176 1.35 -15.78 21.99
N VAL A 177 1.77 -14.58 21.56
CA VAL A 177 1.16 -13.90 20.42
C VAL A 177 1.40 -14.72 19.16
N LEU A 178 0.33 -14.95 18.40
CA LEU A 178 0.39 -15.74 17.18
C LEU A 178 0.76 -14.86 15.98
N GLY A 179 0.17 -13.66 15.90
CA GLY A 179 0.27 -12.86 14.69
C GLY A 179 -0.56 -13.45 13.54
N PRO A 180 -0.59 -12.77 12.38
CA PRO A 180 -1.34 -13.24 11.21
C PRO A 180 -0.72 -14.54 10.67
N ASP A 181 -1.59 -15.40 10.13
CA ASP A 181 -1.14 -16.63 9.48
C ASP A 181 -0.24 -16.29 8.28
N ARG A 182 0.73 -17.16 7.97
CA ARG A 182 1.67 -16.96 6.85
C ARG A 182 0.96 -16.73 5.52
N SER A 183 -0.20 -17.37 5.32
CA SER A 183 -1.04 -17.17 4.13
C SER A 183 -1.57 -15.75 3.99
N GLN A 184 -1.62 -14.98 5.08
CA GLN A 184 -2.12 -13.60 5.11
C GLN A 184 -1.01 -12.55 4.93
N TRP A 185 0.27 -12.93 5.04
CA TRP A 185 1.39 -11.98 4.92
C TRP A 185 1.45 -11.29 3.56
N PRO A 186 1.22 -11.98 2.41
CA PRO A 186 1.13 -11.31 1.12
C PRO A 186 0.02 -10.26 1.08
N SER A 187 -1.18 -10.58 1.59
CA SER A 187 -2.30 -9.63 1.63
C SER A 187 -1.98 -8.40 2.51
N ALA A 188 -1.31 -8.60 3.64
CA ALA A 188 -0.85 -7.50 4.49
C ALA A 188 0.12 -6.56 3.75
N LEU A 189 1.07 -7.13 3.00
CA LEU A 189 1.98 -6.34 2.17
C LEU A 189 1.27 -5.64 1.02
N GLU A 190 0.30 -6.29 0.37
CA GLU A 190 -0.50 -5.69 -0.68
C GLU A 190 -1.25 -4.46 -0.18
N HIS A 191 -1.88 -4.55 0.99
CA HIS A 191 -2.55 -3.40 1.63
C HIS A 191 -1.58 -2.26 1.93
N LEU A 192 -0.34 -2.57 2.36
CA LEU A 192 0.70 -1.55 2.55
C LEU A 192 1.10 -0.89 1.23
N LEU A 193 1.31 -1.66 0.16
CA LEU A 193 1.66 -1.14 -1.16
C LEU A 193 0.57 -0.23 -1.74
N LEU A 194 -0.71 -0.58 -1.52
CA LEU A 194 -1.84 0.24 -1.95
C LEU A 194 -1.84 1.64 -1.32
N GLN A 195 -1.35 1.80 -0.08
CA GLN A 195 -1.19 3.13 0.54
C GLN A 195 -0.14 3.98 -0.17
N PHE A 196 0.85 3.35 -0.81
CA PHE A 196 1.80 4.02 -1.69
C PHE A 196 1.28 4.18 -3.13
N GLY A 197 0.03 3.76 -3.39
CA GLY A 197 -0.55 3.71 -4.73
C GLY A 197 0.15 2.73 -5.67
N LYS A 198 0.81 1.71 -5.11
CA LYS A 198 1.57 0.67 -5.82
C LYS A 198 0.90 -0.70 -5.69
N THR A 199 1.27 -1.61 -6.59
CA THR A 199 0.92 -3.03 -6.55
C THR A 199 2.19 -3.88 -6.53
N PHE A 200 2.07 -5.21 -6.36
CA PHE A 200 3.23 -6.11 -6.50
C PHE A 200 3.91 -5.97 -7.87
N GLU A 201 3.12 -5.80 -8.93
CA GLU A 201 3.67 -5.62 -10.27
C GLU A 201 4.57 -4.41 -10.36
N ASP A 202 4.20 -3.31 -9.69
CA ASP A 202 4.88 -2.01 -9.77
C ASP A 202 6.31 -2.09 -9.28
N VAL A 203 6.51 -2.91 -8.25
CA VAL A 203 7.78 -3.13 -7.59
C VAL A 203 8.50 -4.37 -8.14
N GLY A 204 7.90 -5.05 -9.13
CA GLY A 204 8.49 -6.20 -9.82
C GLY A 204 8.41 -7.51 -9.06
N PHE A 205 7.37 -7.72 -8.27
CA PHE A 205 7.12 -9.00 -7.61
C PHE A 205 6.04 -9.78 -8.34
N ALA A 206 6.36 -11.01 -8.70
CA ALA A 206 5.37 -12.02 -9.04
C ALA A 206 4.80 -12.64 -7.75
N ASN A 207 3.52 -13.02 -7.75
CA ASN A 207 2.85 -13.60 -6.58
C ASN A 207 3.59 -14.84 -6.04
N ASP A 208 4.09 -15.70 -6.92
CA ASP A 208 4.83 -16.92 -6.54
C ASP A 208 6.10 -16.60 -5.73
N LEU A 209 6.82 -15.53 -6.11
CA LEU A 209 8.01 -15.09 -5.39
C LEU A 209 7.66 -14.54 -4.00
N VAL A 210 6.56 -13.79 -3.88
CA VAL A 210 6.09 -13.28 -2.59
C VAL A 210 5.76 -14.44 -1.65
N LEU A 211 5.09 -15.47 -2.17
CA LEU A 211 4.77 -16.70 -1.42
C LEU A 211 6.02 -17.49 -1.05
N GLU A 212 7.00 -17.60 -1.96
CA GLU A 212 8.29 -18.25 -1.70
C GLU A 212 9.03 -17.54 -0.57
N ILE A 213 9.14 -16.22 -0.60
CA ILE A 213 9.77 -15.43 0.45
C ILE A 213 9.01 -15.62 1.77
N ALA A 214 7.67 -15.51 1.77
CA ALA A 214 6.87 -15.73 2.97
C ALA A 214 7.09 -17.13 3.59
N SER A 215 7.31 -18.16 2.77
CA SER A 215 7.57 -19.53 3.25
C SER A 215 8.92 -19.71 3.95
N ARG A 216 9.90 -18.85 3.64
CA ARG A 216 11.27 -18.90 4.19
C ARG A 216 11.42 -18.13 5.49
N GLN A 217 10.53 -17.18 5.74
CA GLN A 217 10.64 -16.26 6.87
C GLN A 217 9.92 -16.79 8.10
N GLU A 218 10.47 -16.47 9.27
CA GLU A 218 9.92 -16.97 10.53
C GLU A 218 8.77 -16.11 11.03
N THR A 219 8.85 -14.80 10.87
CA THR A 219 7.85 -13.82 11.30
C THR A 219 7.43 -12.86 10.19
N ILE A 220 6.27 -12.21 10.36
CA ILE A 220 5.79 -11.18 9.43
C ILE A 220 6.75 -9.99 9.35
N GLY A 221 7.38 -9.60 10.46
CA GLY A 221 8.40 -8.55 10.48
C GLY A 221 9.60 -8.91 9.60
N ASP A 222 10.10 -10.14 9.69
CA ASP A 222 11.21 -10.60 8.84
C ASP A 222 10.83 -10.61 7.35
N PHE A 223 9.60 -11.05 7.06
CA PHE A 223 9.03 -11.00 5.71
C PHE A 223 8.94 -9.57 5.17
N LEU A 224 8.36 -8.64 5.92
CA LEU A 224 8.25 -7.24 5.50
C LEU A 224 9.62 -6.57 5.38
N GLY A 225 10.57 -6.90 6.27
CA GLY A 225 11.95 -6.43 6.21
C GLY A 225 12.68 -6.89 4.95
N GLU A 226 12.58 -8.17 4.60
CA GLU A 226 13.16 -8.72 3.37
C GLU A 226 12.55 -8.07 2.11
N MET A 227 11.22 -7.93 2.09
CA MET A 227 10.54 -7.27 0.98
C MET A 227 10.97 -5.80 0.85
N ASN A 228 11.11 -5.08 1.96
CA ASN A 228 11.60 -3.71 1.97
C ASN A 228 13.03 -3.60 1.43
N PHE A 229 13.91 -4.55 1.80
CA PHE A 229 15.28 -4.60 1.30
C PHE A 229 15.31 -4.76 -0.22
N ILE A 230 14.55 -5.72 -0.76
CA ILE A 230 14.49 -5.97 -2.21
C ILE A 230 13.94 -4.75 -2.96
N ILE A 231 12.89 -4.10 -2.45
CA ILE A 231 12.35 -2.87 -3.06
C ILE A 231 13.38 -1.75 -3.05
N SER A 232 14.03 -1.53 -1.89
CA SER A 232 15.00 -0.47 -1.70
C SER A 232 16.21 -0.64 -2.64
N GLU A 233 16.69 -1.87 -2.82
CA GLU A 233 17.76 -2.17 -3.78
C GLU A 233 17.36 -1.79 -5.21
N ARG A 234 16.14 -2.13 -5.63
CA ARG A 234 15.61 -1.80 -6.96
C ARG A 234 15.42 -0.30 -7.18
N VAL A 235 14.85 0.40 -6.19
CA VAL A 235 14.71 1.86 -6.24
C VAL A 235 16.08 2.53 -6.32
N SER A 236 17.08 2.02 -5.59
CA SER A 236 18.44 2.55 -5.62
C SER A 236 19.09 2.36 -6.99
N ARG A 237 19.02 1.15 -7.57
CA ARG A 237 19.47 0.88 -8.95
C ARG A 237 18.76 1.79 -9.96
N THR A 238 17.48 2.05 -9.79
CA THR A 238 16.71 2.96 -10.65
C THR A 238 17.20 4.41 -10.55
N ARG A 239 17.50 4.89 -9.34
CA ARG A 239 17.98 6.26 -9.11
C ARG A 239 19.36 6.51 -9.70
N GLU A 240 20.20 5.48 -9.78
CA GLU A 240 21.48 5.55 -10.49
C GLU A 240 21.26 5.78 -11.99
N ILE A 241 20.18 5.23 -12.56
CA ILE A 241 19.74 5.47 -13.94
C ILE A 241 18.96 6.78 -14.02
N LYS A 242 19.65 7.92 -13.81
CA LYS A 242 19.06 9.26 -13.60
C LYS A 242 18.16 9.85 -14.72
N ARG A 243 17.80 9.15 -15.81
CA ARG A 243 17.19 9.77 -17.01
C ARG A 243 16.28 8.88 -17.85
N LEU A 244 15.51 7.96 -17.25
CA LEU A 244 14.53 7.24 -18.05
C LEU A 244 13.39 8.20 -18.48
N PRO A 245 13.03 8.24 -19.77
CA PRO A 245 11.93 9.08 -20.24
C PRO A 245 10.59 8.50 -19.78
N ASN A 246 9.60 9.37 -19.59
CA ASN A 246 8.22 8.92 -19.46
C ASN A 246 7.71 8.41 -20.83
N LEU A 247 7.10 7.24 -20.85
CA LEU A 247 6.49 6.70 -22.07
C LEU A 247 4.98 6.97 -22.09
N LEU A 248 4.50 7.59 -23.17
CA LEU A 248 3.08 7.80 -23.41
C LEU A 248 2.67 7.10 -24.71
N PHE A 249 1.85 6.08 -24.59
CA PHE A 249 1.22 5.37 -25.70
C PHE A 249 -0.12 6.02 -26.01
N VAL A 250 -0.31 6.46 -27.24
CA VAL A 250 -1.58 7.05 -27.70
C VAL A 250 -2.24 6.09 -28.69
N VAL A 251 -3.36 5.49 -28.27
CA VAL A 251 -4.13 4.59 -29.13
C VAL A 251 -5.18 5.39 -29.87
N THR A 252 -5.22 5.21 -31.19
CA THR A 252 -6.19 5.85 -32.08
C THR A 252 -6.90 4.79 -32.89
N SER A 253 -8.20 4.99 -33.15
CA SER A 253 -8.98 4.12 -34.01
C SER A 253 -10.22 4.85 -34.52
N SER A 254 -10.77 4.35 -35.63
CA SER A 254 -12.10 4.68 -36.11
C SER A 254 -13.22 4.00 -35.30
N GLY A 255 -12.90 2.98 -34.50
CA GLY A 255 -13.81 2.29 -33.59
C GLY A 255 -13.67 2.73 -32.13
N ASP A 256 -14.41 2.07 -31.23
CA ASP A 256 -14.26 2.28 -29.79
C ASP A 256 -13.01 1.58 -29.26
N VAL A 257 -12.00 2.36 -28.92
CA VAL A 257 -10.74 1.89 -28.29
C VAL A 257 -10.66 2.23 -26.81
N THR A 258 -11.60 3.01 -26.27
CA THR A 258 -11.53 3.44 -24.87
C THR A 258 -11.85 2.29 -23.95
N GLY A 259 -12.87 1.49 -24.27
CA GLY A 259 -13.18 0.27 -23.52
C GLY A 259 -12.01 -0.72 -23.45
N GLU A 260 -11.42 -1.05 -24.60
CA GLU A 260 -10.27 -1.97 -24.65
C GLU A 260 -9.01 -1.39 -24.00
N SER A 261 -8.76 -0.08 -24.16
CA SER A 261 -7.62 0.57 -23.49
C SER A 261 -7.78 0.58 -21.98
N ASN A 262 -8.99 0.78 -21.45
CA ASN A 262 -9.25 0.73 -20.01
C ASN A 262 -9.02 -0.65 -19.41
N ARG A 263 -9.26 -1.74 -20.17
CA ARG A 263 -8.99 -3.11 -19.72
C ARG A 263 -7.50 -3.40 -19.51
N ILE A 264 -6.61 -2.68 -20.19
CA ILE A 264 -5.16 -2.86 -20.11
C ILE A 264 -4.47 -1.75 -19.31
N ARG A 265 -5.25 -0.88 -18.65
CA ARG A 265 -4.80 0.14 -17.70
C ARG A 265 -5.09 -0.32 -16.28
N ARG A 266 -4.44 0.33 -15.32
CA ARG A 266 -4.81 0.22 -13.91
C ARG A 266 -6.09 1.01 -13.64
N ALA A 267 -6.93 0.49 -12.74
CA ALA A 267 -8.11 1.20 -12.31
C ALA A 267 -7.76 2.59 -11.74
N GLY A 268 -8.55 3.59 -12.12
CA GLY A 268 -8.42 4.99 -11.77
C GLY A 268 -7.21 5.71 -12.38
N LYS A 269 -6.38 5.05 -13.21
CA LYS A 269 -5.11 5.62 -13.71
C LYS A 269 -4.91 5.35 -15.20
N GLN A 270 -4.21 6.24 -15.90
CA GLN A 270 -3.81 6.02 -17.29
C GLN A 270 -2.52 5.17 -17.42
N ILE A 271 -2.05 4.56 -16.33
CA ILE A 271 -0.84 3.73 -16.31
C ILE A 271 -1.16 2.32 -16.84
N LEU A 272 -0.28 1.76 -17.66
CA LEU A 272 -0.42 0.38 -18.15
C LEU A 272 -0.42 -0.64 -17.00
N ALA A 273 -1.19 -1.72 -17.17
CA ALA A 273 -1.19 -2.87 -16.27
C ALA A 273 -0.54 -4.07 -16.97
N ALA A 274 0.43 -4.74 -16.31
CA ALA A 274 1.25 -5.75 -16.98
C ALA A 274 0.45 -7.04 -17.23
N GLU A 275 -0.22 -7.57 -16.21
CA GLU A 275 -1.00 -8.80 -16.31
C GLU A 275 -2.12 -8.70 -17.35
N PRO A 276 -3.00 -7.67 -17.36
CA PRO A 276 -3.99 -7.54 -18.42
C PRO A 276 -3.36 -7.44 -19.82
N LEU A 277 -2.24 -6.75 -19.98
CA LEU A 277 -1.55 -6.61 -21.27
C LEU A 277 -1.03 -7.97 -21.78
N LEU A 278 -0.48 -8.79 -20.89
CA LEU A 278 -0.04 -10.16 -21.22
C LEU A 278 -1.22 -11.11 -21.43
N GLY A 279 -2.28 -10.96 -20.64
CA GLY A 279 -3.53 -11.72 -20.78
C GLY A 279 -4.23 -11.50 -22.12
N HIS A 280 -4.10 -10.31 -22.71
CA HIS A 280 -4.63 -9.99 -24.06
C HIS A 280 -3.65 -10.34 -25.19
N SER A 281 -2.40 -10.69 -24.89
CA SER A 281 -1.37 -10.99 -25.89
C SER A 281 -0.67 -12.36 -25.76
N PRO A 282 -1.29 -13.42 -25.20
CA PRO A 282 -0.60 -14.64 -24.75
C PRO A 282 0.03 -15.45 -25.88
N ARG A 283 -0.49 -15.31 -27.11
CA ARG A 283 0.01 -16.03 -28.29
C ARG A 283 1.00 -15.23 -29.12
N SER A 284 1.15 -13.93 -28.84
CA SER A 284 2.08 -13.07 -29.58
C SER A 284 3.52 -13.36 -29.16
N GLU A 285 4.48 -13.19 -30.06
CA GLU A 285 5.90 -13.36 -29.73
C GLU A 285 6.35 -12.40 -28.63
N ALA A 286 5.83 -11.15 -28.64
CA ALA A 286 6.09 -10.18 -27.58
C ALA A 286 5.50 -10.63 -26.23
N GLY A 287 4.28 -11.15 -26.22
CA GLY A 287 3.63 -11.69 -25.02
C GLY A 287 4.40 -12.86 -24.43
N LYS A 288 4.76 -13.86 -25.26
CA LYS A 288 5.61 -14.99 -24.84
C LYS A 288 6.95 -14.52 -24.28
N TRP A 289 7.60 -13.57 -24.95
CA TRP A 289 8.87 -13.00 -24.52
C TRP A 289 8.78 -12.34 -23.15
N TRP A 290 7.74 -11.53 -22.91
CA TRP A 290 7.52 -10.90 -21.61
C TRP A 290 7.07 -11.87 -20.53
N THR A 291 6.23 -12.86 -20.85
CA THR A 291 5.84 -13.92 -19.91
C THR A 291 7.06 -14.69 -19.40
N GLU A 292 8.02 -15.02 -20.27
CA GLU A 292 9.26 -15.67 -19.84
C GLU A 292 10.09 -14.76 -18.94
N ARG A 293 10.22 -13.47 -19.29
CA ARG A 293 10.98 -12.50 -18.50
C ARG A 293 10.34 -12.14 -17.17
N ASN A 294 9.02 -12.23 -17.05
CA ASN A 294 8.33 -12.02 -15.77
C ASN A 294 8.72 -13.05 -14.71
N LYS A 295 9.31 -14.20 -15.09
CA LYS A 295 9.91 -15.13 -14.15
C LYS A 295 11.14 -14.55 -13.44
N THR A 296 11.79 -13.55 -14.04
CA THR A 296 12.91 -12.83 -13.44
C THR A 296 12.42 -11.47 -12.94
N PRO A 297 12.48 -11.20 -11.62
CA PRO A 297 11.94 -9.97 -11.05
C PRO A 297 12.50 -8.67 -11.65
N ASP A 298 13.81 -8.63 -11.93
CA ASP A 298 14.50 -7.47 -12.53
C ASP A 298 14.09 -7.21 -14.00
N HIS A 299 13.36 -8.14 -14.60
CA HIS A 299 12.84 -8.05 -15.97
C HIS A 299 11.32 -8.09 -16.03
N HIS A 300 10.65 -7.97 -14.88
CA HIS A 300 9.20 -7.99 -14.78
C HIS A 300 8.61 -6.79 -15.53
N LEU A 301 7.63 -7.04 -16.41
CA LEU A 301 7.01 -6.00 -17.23
C LEU A 301 6.38 -4.89 -16.37
N GLY A 302 5.75 -5.25 -15.25
CA GLY A 302 5.18 -4.26 -14.32
C GLY A 302 6.22 -3.31 -13.73
N TYR A 303 7.42 -3.84 -13.42
CA TYR A 303 8.54 -3.03 -12.96
C TYR A 303 9.03 -2.10 -14.06
N ILE A 304 9.19 -2.60 -15.28
CA ILE A 304 9.57 -1.78 -16.45
C ILE A 304 8.54 -0.69 -16.74
N ILE A 305 7.24 -1.00 -16.67
CA ILE A 305 6.15 -0.02 -16.81
C ILE A 305 6.28 1.07 -15.75
N SER A 306 6.53 0.72 -14.49
CA SER A 306 6.75 1.69 -13.42
C SER A 306 8.00 2.54 -13.65
N LEU A 307 9.11 1.94 -14.07
CA LEU A 307 10.38 2.62 -14.34
C LEU A 307 10.24 3.73 -15.39
N PHE A 308 9.49 3.46 -16.45
CA PHE A 308 9.25 4.40 -17.53
C PHE A 308 7.97 5.23 -17.35
N ASN A 309 7.29 5.11 -16.20
CA ASN A 309 5.96 5.69 -15.96
C ASN A 309 5.03 5.52 -17.18
N ALA A 310 5.01 4.29 -17.74
CA ALA A 310 4.43 4.02 -19.03
C ALA A 310 2.90 4.12 -18.98
N SER A 311 2.37 5.15 -19.65
CA SER A 311 0.96 5.50 -19.67
C SER A 311 0.33 5.22 -21.03
N LEU A 312 -0.96 4.92 -21.03
CA LEU A 312 -1.77 4.68 -22.22
C LEU A 312 -2.97 5.62 -22.22
N VAL A 313 -3.14 6.39 -23.28
CA VAL A 313 -4.27 7.29 -23.48
C VAL A 313 -4.92 7.03 -24.84
N THR A 314 -6.19 7.35 -24.98
CA THR A 314 -6.89 7.27 -26.27
C THR A 314 -7.06 8.64 -26.90
N CYS A 315 -7.02 8.65 -28.23
CA CYS A 315 -7.32 9.82 -29.03
C CYS A 315 -8.24 9.39 -30.18
N SER A 316 -9.28 10.17 -30.46
CA SER A 316 -10.26 9.81 -31.50
C SER A 316 -9.66 9.99 -32.89
N ALA A 317 -10.14 9.22 -33.87
CA ALA A 317 -9.77 9.44 -35.27
C ALA A 317 -10.01 10.90 -35.71
N SER A 318 -11.12 11.52 -35.30
CA SER A 318 -11.39 12.93 -35.55
C SER A 318 -10.31 13.87 -35.02
N ALA A 319 -9.81 13.64 -33.80
CA ALA A 319 -8.76 14.47 -33.21
C ALA A 319 -7.46 14.36 -34.04
N VAL A 320 -7.08 13.14 -34.44
CA VAL A 320 -5.92 12.91 -35.32
C VAL A 320 -6.09 13.62 -36.66
N VAL A 321 -7.25 13.48 -37.29
CA VAL A 321 -7.54 14.11 -38.58
C VAL A 321 -7.46 15.63 -38.47
N TYR A 322 -8.09 16.23 -37.47
CA TYR A 322 -8.02 17.68 -37.25
C TYR A 322 -6.59 18.15 -36.95
N SER A 323 -5.82 17.39 -36.17
CA SER A 323 -4.39 17.66 -35.95
C SER A 323 -3.60 17.70 -37.27
N CYS A 324 -3.86 16.75 -38.18
CA CYS A 324 -3.21 16.70 -39.49
C CYS A 324 -3.70 17.80 -40.46
N VAL A 325 -4.99 18.15 -40.45
CA VAL A 325 -5.55 19.25 -41.27
C VAL A 325 -4.96 20.60 -40.87
N HIS A 326 -4.70 20.81 -39.58
CA HIS A 326 -4.14 22.04 -39.02
C HIS A 326 -2.61 21.99 -38.86
N SER A 327 -1.97 20.97 -39.41
CA SER A 327 -0.52 20.87 -39.47
C SER A 327 0.04 21.72 -40.62
N ASP A 328 1.22 22.30 -40.41
CA ASP A 328 2.02 22.98 -41.43
C ASP A 328 2.59 22.00 -42.49
N GLU A 329 2.46 20.68 -42.26
CA GLU A 329 2.91 19.64 -43.18
C GLU A 329 1.91 19.43 -44.33
N GLU A 330 2.24 19.95 -45.51
CA GLU A 330 1.38 19.93 -46.70
C GLU A 330 0.90 18.53 -47.08
N GLN A 331 1.72 17.50 -46.88
CA GLN A 331 1.36 16.10 -47.16
C GLN A 331 0.24 15.60 -46.25
N LEU A 332 0.29 15.91 -44.95
CA LEU A 332 -0.73 15.51 -43.98
C LEU A 332 -2.01 16.33 -44.17
N ASN A 333 -1.84 17.63 -44.43
CA ASN A 333 -2.91 18.58 -44.69
C ASN A 333 -3.72 18.17 -45.92
N SER A 334 -3.03 17.88 -47.03
CA SER A 334 -3.64 17.46 -48.29
C SER A 334 -4.33 16.11 -48.18
N ALA A 335 -3.70 15.13 -47.52
CA ALA A 335 -4.30 13.81 -47.31
C ALA A 335 -5.62 13.90 -46.53
N ALA A 336 -5.69 14.80 -45.54
CA ALA A 336 -6.89 14.98 -44.76
C ALA A 336 -7.99 15.78 -45.50
N LYS A 337 -7.63 16.79 -46.30
CA LYS A 337 -8.56 17.61 -47.12
C LYS A 337 -9.11 16.87 -48.35
N GLN A 338 -8.33 16.02 -49.00
CA GLN A 338 -8.74 15.29 -50.21
C GLN A 338 -9.92 14.33 -49.97
N ALA A 339 -10.11 13.88 -48.73
CA ALA A 339 -11.26 13.07 -48.31
C ALA A 339 -12.49 13.91 -47.90
N GLY A 340 -12.52 15.20 -48.24
CA GLY A 340 -13.71 16.06 -48.14
C GLY A 340 -13.88 16.80 -46.81
N LEU A 341 -12.88 16.77 -45.92
CA LEU A 341 -12.98 17.42 -44.61
C LEU A 341 -12.62 18.91 -44.69
N GLN A 342 -13.54 19.77 -44.24
CA GLN A 342 -13.30 21.21 -44.15
C GLN A 342 -12.61 21.57 -42.83
N PRO A 343 -11.52 22.37 -42.85
CA PRO A 343 -10.87 22.85 -41.64
C PRO A 343 -11.85 23.71 -40.83
N ASN A 344 -12.11 23.32 -39.59
CA ASN A 344 -12.90 24.12 -38.65
C ASN A 344 -12.17 24.16 -37.30
N PRO A 345 -11.54 25.29 -36.95
CA PRO A 345 -10.78 25.43 -35.71
C PRO A 345 -11.61 25.15 -34.44
N GLY A 346 -12.89 25.55 -34.43
CA GLY A 346 -13.78 25.31 -33.29
C GLY A 346 -14.04 23.81 -33.07
N ASN A 347 -14.27 23.07 -34.16
CA ASN A 347 -14.43 21.62 -34.08
C ASN A 347 -13.12 20.91 -33.73
N ALA A 348 -11.98 21.38 -34.27
CA ALA A 348 -10.66 20.88 -33.92
C ALA A 348 -10.39 21.01 -32.41
N ASN A 349 -10.61 22.21 -31.86
CA ASN A 349 -10.43 22.50 -30.43
C ASN A 349 -11.35 21.65 -29.55
N ARG A 350 -12.64 21.61 -29.87
CA ARG A 350 -13.61 20.81 -29.13
C ARG A 350 -13.25 19.32 -29.14
N THR A 351 -12.79 18.81 -30.27
CA THR A 351 -12.47 17.39 -30.45
C THR A 351 -11.18 17.00 -29.72
N ILE A 352 -10.13 17.84 -29.80
CA ILE A 352 -8.88 17.55 -29.09
C ILE A 352 -9.05 17.69 -27.58
N GLN A 353 -9.74 18.72 -27.09
CA GLN A 353 -10.02 18.91 -25.65
C GLN A 353 -10.85 17.78 -25.05
N ALA A 354 -11.70 17.14 -25.84
CA ALA A 354 -12.47 15.97 -25.42
C ALA A 354 -11.63 14.68 -25.32
N SER A 355 -10.44 14.62 -25.95
CA SER A 355 -9.59 13.43 -25.96
C SER A 355 -8.90 13.18 -24.62
N GLU A 356 -8.64 11.91 -24.29
CA GLU A 356 -7.86 11.56 -23.09
C GLU A 356 -6.43 12.06 -23.19
N PHE A 357 -5.86 12.09 -24.40
CA PHE A 357 -4.53 12.64 -24.65
C PHE A 357 -4.40 14.09 -24.20
N PHE A 358 -5.34 14.96 -24.57
CA PHE A 358 -5.32 16.36 -24.13
C PHE A 358 -5.47 16.47 -22.62
N LYS A 359 -6.45 15.75 -22.04
CA LYS A 359 -6.70 15.76 -20.59
C LYS A 359 -5.48 15.29 -19.80
N PHE A 360 -4.78 14.27 -20.29
CA PHE A 360 -3.54 13.78 -19.69
C PHE A 360 -2.44 14.85 -19.71
N LEU A 361 -2.27 15.55 -20.82
CA LEU A 361 -1.28 16.64 -20.94
C LEU A 361 -1.64 17.85 -20.07
N SER A 362 -2.93 18.17 -19.92
CA SER A 362 -3.42 19.28 -19.11
C SER A 362 -3.58 18.96 -17.62
N GLY A 363 -3.31 17.71 -17.21
CA GLY A 363 -3.53 17.25 -15.83
C GLY A 363 -5.00 17.20 -15.42
N SER A 364 -5.92 17.17 -16.39
CA SER A 364 -7.36 17.11 -16.15
C SER A 364 -7.83 15.67 -15.91
N GLU A 365 -8.88 15.51 -15.11
CA GLU A 365 -9.42 14.20 -14.77
C GLU A 365 -9.98 13.47 -16.01
N VAL A 366 -9.61 12.20 -16.16
CA VAL A 366 -10.12 11.31 -17.21
C VAL A 366 -11.14 10.37 -16.60
N LEU A 367 -12.40 10.52 -16.99
CA LEU A 367 -13.48 9.65 -16.55
C LEU A 367 -13.35 8.26 -17.20
N GLU A 368 -13.14 7.23 -16.38
CA GLU A 368 -12.99 5.83 -16.83
C GLU A 368 -14.22 5.29 -17.57
N PHE A 369 -15.41 5.76 -17.20
CA PHE A 369 -16.68 5.21 -17.69
C PHE A 369 -17.33 6.08 -18.77
N THR A 370 -16.54 6.68 -19.66
CA THR A 370 -17.13 7.28 -20.88
C THR A 370 -17.38 6.22 -21.94
N THR A 371 -18.25 5.25 -21.64
CA THR A 371 -19.02 4.47 -22.63
C THR A 371 -20.18 5.31 -23.20
N GLY A 372 -20.10 6.64 -23.10
CA GLY A 372 -21.04 7.51 -23.81
C GLY A 372 -20.80 7.30 -25.30
N ARG A 373 -21.86 6.89 -26.03
CA ARG A 373 -21.87 6.84 -27.50
C ARG A 373 -21.17 8.08 -28.04
N ARG A 374 -19.91 7.95 -28.46
CA ARG A 374 -19.24 9.00 -29.23
C ARG A 374 -20.08 9.17 -30.48
N GLY A 375 -20.48 10.41 -30.78
CA GLY A 375 -21.32 10.70 -31.93
C GLY A 375 -20.78 10.03 -33.19
N THR A 376 -21.66 9.53 -34.05
CA THR A 376 -21.29 8.83 -35.29
C THR A 376 -20.33 9.69 -36.08
N MET A 377 -19.11 9.20 -36.34
CA MET A 377 -18.14 9.91 -37.16
C MET A 377 -18.67 10.04 -38.58
N SER A 378 -18.44 11.20 -39.21
CA SER A 378 -18.80 11.38 -40.62
C SER A 378 -17.94 10.48 -41.49
N GLU A 379 -18.50 10.03 -42.60
CA GLU A 379 -17.81 9.17 -43.57
C GLU A 379 -16.51 9.81 -44.08
N GLY A 380 -16.52 11.14 -44.28
CA GLY A 380 -15.33 11.91 -44.64
C GLY A 380 -14.21 11.80 -43.60
N THR A 381 -14.52 11.89 -42.30
CA THR A 381 -13.50 11.72 -41.24
C THR A 381 -12.91 10.30 -41.25
N ILE A 382 -13.75 9.28 -41.46
CA ILE A 382 -13.29 7.88 -41.52
C ILE A 382 -12.33 7.68 -42.70
N GLN A 383 -12.68 8.22 -43.89
CA GLN A 383 -11.82 8.15 -45.07
C GLN A 383 -10.52 8.95 -44.90
N SER A 384 -10.58 10.18 -44.36
CA SER A 384 -9.40 10.97 -44.03
C SER A 384 -8.47 10.25 -43.06
N TYR A 385 -9.03 9.64 -42.00
CA TYR A 385 -8.26 8.88 -41.04
C TYR A 385 -7.59 7.66 -41.68
N GLY A 386 -8.30 6.93 -42.57
CA GLY A 386 -7.72 5.85 -43.37
C GLY A 386 -6.52 6.30 -44.20
N LYS A 387 -6.61 7.46 -44.87
CA LYS A 387 -5.50 8.03 -45.63
C LYS A 387 -4.32 8.44 -44.77
N ILE A 388 -4.56 8.99 -43.58
CA ILE A 388 -3.49 9.29 -42.62
C ILE A 388 -2.83 8.00 -42.13
N GLN A 389 -3.60 6.94 -41.89
CA GLN A 389 -3.08 5.63 -41.47
C GLN A 389 -2.20 4.98 -42.54
N GLU A 390 -2.54 5.10 -43.84
CA GLU A 390 -1.68 4.64 -44.95
C GLU A 390 -0.28 5.31 -44.91
N LEU A 391 -0.19 6.54 -44.40
CA LEU A 391 1.06 7.28 -44.27
C LEU A 391 1.86 6.94 -43.01
N SER A 392 1.25 6.29 -42.01
CA SER A 392 1.85 6.06 -40.68
C SER A 392 3.20 5.33 -40.75
N ALA A 393 3.35 4.33 -41.61
CA ALA A 393 4.58 3.56 -41.76
C ALA A 393 5.81 4.43 -42.11
N LYS A 394 5.62 5.50 -42.89
CA LYS A 394 6.71 6.39 -43.35
C LYS A 394 6.75 7.74 -42.65
N LYS A 395 5.60 8.20 -42.12
CA LYS A 395 5.41 9.56 -41.62
C LYS A 395 4.92 9.63 -40.16
N HIS A 396 5.04 8.55 -39.38
CA HIS A 396 4.65 8.51 -37.96
C HIS A 396 5.18 9.69 -37.14
N LYS A 397 6.44 10.13 -37.36
CA LYS A 397 7.01 11.27 -36.63
C LYS A 397 6.26 12.57 -36.89
N LEU A 398 5.90 12.85 -38.15
CA LEU A 398 5.14 14.05 -38.52
C LEU A 398 3.72 14.00 -37.95
N ILE A 399 3.08 12.82 -38.00
CA ILE A 399 1.75 12.61 -37.42
C ILE A 399 1.78 12.87 -35.90
N ASN A 400 2.76 12.32 -35.20
CA ASN A 400 2.93 12.54 -33.76
C ASN A 400 3.18 14.02 -33.45
N GLN A 401 3.99 14.71 -34.25
CA GLN A 401 4.23 16.16 -34.09
C GLN A 401 2.93 16.96 -34.29
N ALA A 402 2.12 16.64 -35.30
CA ALA A 402 0.83 17.27 -35.54
C ALA A 402 -0.15 17.06 -34.37
N ILE A 403 -0.22 15.85 -33.83
CA ILE A 403 -1.06 15.53 -32.66
C ILE A 403 -0.58 16.32 -31.44
N CYS A 404 0.73 16.43 -31.23
CA CYS A 404 1.31 17.17 -30.10
C CYS A 404 1.25 18.70 -30.25
N SER A 405 1.17 19.23 -31.48
CA SER A 405 1.14 20.67 -31.74
C SER A 405 -0.24 21.26 -31.54
N LEU A 406 -1.30 20.56 -31.96
CA LEU A 406 -2.67 21.07 -31.87
C LEU A 406 -3.07 21.48 -30.43
N PRO A 407 -2.74 20.72 -29.37
CA PRO A 407 -2.95 21.15 -27.98
C PRO A 407 -2.22 22.43 -27.55
N ARG A 408 -1.16 22.84 -28.25
CA ARG A 408 -0.28 23.98 -27.89
C ARG A 408 -0.59 25.26 -28.65
N VAL A 409 -1.30 25.14 -29.77
CA VAL A 409 -1.75 26.27 -30.60
C VAL A 409 -3.03 26.91 -30.02
N ILE A 410 -3.62 26.24 -29.03
CA ILE A 410 -4.80 26.65 -28.25
C ILE A 410 -4.31 27.06 -26.86
#